data_AF-A0A1Q4YRA0-F1
#
_entry.id   AF-A0A1Q4YRA0-F1
#
_cell.length_a   1.000
_cell.length_b   1.000
_cell.length_c   1.000
_cell.angle_alpha   90.00
_cell.angle_beta   90.00
_cell.angle_gamma   90.00
#
_symmetry.space_group_name_H-M   'P 1'
#
loop_
_entity.id
_entity.type
_entity.pdbx_description
1 polymer ?
#
loop_
_entity_poly.entity_id
_entity_poly.type
_entity_poly.pdbx_seq_one_letter_code
_entity_poly.pdbx_strand_id
1 'polypeptide(L)'
;MGGWRTDPTFAMCRALVDGAKLSSFAGGPFDVRAVMAGIRPATKDGFLLDEVPWEHFPQGDHVREAVRLLHGGDTPGRAETGVVIGMCANDMRAAAVLAVPFLTRIAADTRHPYRADALAAVSCPARARHFGVASRDQLLLRHAVARDEDLYDDYGVEVSGYPAGWAVAAARAAITVDAALLQPLLDDPDPVIRIRAAYALATANDLDRAVRAAFLTRLATEQDPIVRAALVLATAEATRTHPHTPTTAWIREQWRDRTQSPEVQLAAAVGWLCLTNEPVPEDLRATVDALVTEDVAHAMSALPWMAAASRSGETGLQHCIRELLQPEQADPVEDDDPWALRP
;
A
#
# COMPACT_ATOMS: atom_id res chain seq x y z
N MET A 1 -21.72 17.36 -16.87
CA MET A 1 -21.45 17.51 -15.43
C MET A 1 -22.69 17.10 -14.66
N GLY A 2 -22.84 15.80 -14.36
CA GLY A 2 -23.76 15.36 -13.32
C GLY A 2 -23.19 15.79 -11.97
N GLY A 3 -23.94 16.54 -11.17
CA GLY A 3 -23.46 16.99 -9.87
C GLY A 3 -23.29 15.81 -8.92
N TRP A 4 -22.26 15.84 -8.07
CA TRP A 4 -22.00 14.90 -6.96
C TRP A 4 -23.24 14.56 -6.11
N ARG A 5 -24.28 15.39 -6.15
CA ARG A 5 -25.58 15.17 -5.50
C ARG A 5 -26.40 14.00 -6.04
N THR A 6 -26.11 13.52 -7.25
CA THR A 6 -26.77 12.33 -7.85
C THR A 6 -25.94 11.05 -7.73
N ASP A 7 -24.78 11.12 -7.06
CA ASP A 7 -23.95 9.95 -6.81
C ASP A 7 -24.66 9.01 -5.82
N PRO A 8 -24.86 7.72 -6.15
CA PRO A 8 -25.47 6.75 -5.26
C PRO A 8 -24.74 6.62 -3.90
N THR A 9 -23.41 6.72 -3.90
CA THR A 9 -22.58 6.73 -2.68
C THR A 9 -22.88 7.95 -1.82
N PHE A 10 -23.15 9.09 -2.45
CA PHE A 10 -23.47 10.32 -1.73
C PHE A 10 -24.79 10.19 -0.95
N ALA A 11 -25.75 9.39 -1.42
CA ALA A 11 -26.94 9.06 -0.66
C ALA A 11 -26.62 8.22 0.60
N MET A 12 -25.71 7.24 0.50
CA MET A 12 -25.21 6.50 1.66
C MET A 12 -24.48 7.44 2.64
N CYS A 13 -23.52 8.23 2.16
CA CYS A 13 -22.76 9.16 3.00
C CYS A 13 -23.67 10.16 3.71
N ARG A 14 -24.70 10.68 3.02
CA ARG A 14 -25.72 11.55 3.63
C ARG A 14 -26.50 10.81 4.72
N ALA A 15 -26.96 9.58 4.47
CA ALA A 15 -27.67 8.81 5.47
C ALA A 15 -26.83 8.57 6.73
N LEU A 16 -25.51 8.33 6.59
CA LEU A 16 -24.59 8.23 7.72
C LEU A 16 -24.51 9.54 8.52
N VAL A 17 -24.41 10.69 7.83
CA VAL A 17 -24.46 12.02 8.46
C VAL A 17 -25.79 12.25 9.19
N ASP A 18 -26.89 11.75 8.64
CA ASP A 18 -28.24 11.84 9.21
C ASP A 18 -28.48 10.80 10.34
N GLY A 19 -27.44 10.04 10.74
CA GLY A 19 -27.47 9.13 11.89
C GLY A 19 -27.76 7.66 11.55
N ALA A 20 -27.78 7.27 10.28
CA ALA A 20 -27.84 5.86 9.91
C ALA A 20 -26.59 5.12 10.39
N LYS A 21 -26.77 3.88 10.85
CA LYS A 21 -25.64 3.03 11.26
C LYS A 21 -24.89 2.53 10.03
N LEU A 22 -23.56 2.56 10.08
CA LEU A 22 -22.72 2.02 9.00
C LEU A 22 -23.01 0.53 8.71
N SER A 23 -23.27 -0.24 9.76
CA SER A 23 -23.65 -1.65 9.67
C SER A 23 -24.92 -1.91 8.85
N SER A 24 -25.81 -0.93 8.71
CA SER A 24 -27.03 -1.07 7.89
C SER A 24 -26.75 -1.16 6.37
N PHE A 25 -25.57 -0.74 5.93
CA PHE A 25 -25.13 -0.83 4.53
C PHE A 25 -24.24 -2.04 4.26
N ALA A 26 -23.78 -2.75 5.30
CA ALA A 26 -22.87 -3.88 5.18
C ALA A 26 -23.51 -5.03 4.38
N GLY A 27 -22.74 -5.63 3.46
CA GLY A 27 -23.24 -6.66 2.55
C GLY A 27 -24.13 -6.15 1.40
N GLY A 28 -24.43 -4.85 1.36
CA GLY A 28 -25.27 -4.23 0.35
C GLY A 28 -24.50 -3.76 -0.90
N PRO A 29 -25.19 -3.09 -1.84
CA PRO A 29 -24.59 -2.60 -3.10
C PRO A 29 -23.55 -1.49 -2.92
N PHE A 30 -23.53 -0.83 -1.76
CA PHE A 30 -22.55 0.20 -1.39
C PHE A 30 -21.42 -0.33 -0.52
N ASP A 31 -21.46 -1.61 -0.13
CA ASP A 31 -20.34 -2.25 0.53
C ASP A 31 -19.37 -2.78 -0.53
N VAL A 32 -18.31 -2.01 -0.81
CA VAL A 32 -17.28 -2.39 -1.79
C VAL A 32 -16.66 -3.76 -1.51
N ARG A 33 -16.66 -4.24 -0.26
CA ARG A 33 -16.17 -5.59 0.08
C ARG A 33 -17.12 -6.66 -0.48
N ALA A 34 -18.42 -6.43 -0.34
CA ALA A 34 -19.45 -7.32 -0.88
C ALA A 34 -19.45 -7.30 -2.41
N VAL A 35 -19.35 -6.10 -3.01
CA VAL A 35 -19.23 -5.94 -4.47
C VAL A 35 -17.99 -6.67 -4.99
N MET A 36 -16.82 -6.43 -4.39
CA MET A 36 -15.56 -7.09 -4.77
C MET A 36 -15.63 -8.61 -4.66
N ALA A 37 -16.22 -9.13 -3.58
CA ALA A 37 -16.42 -10.57 -3.38
C ALA A 37 -17.38 -11.18 -4.41
N GLY A 38 -18.32 -10.39 -4.93
CA GLY A 38 -19.27 -10.80 -5.97
C GLY A 38 -18.69 -10.84 -7.39
N ILE A 39 -17.53 -10.22 -7.65
CA ILE A 39 -16.92 -10.23 -8.99
C ILE A 39 -16.42 -11.64 -9.31
N ARG A 40 -17.06 -12.28 -10.31
CA ARG A 40 -16.75 -13.65 -10.72
C ARG A 40 -15.36 -13.74 -11.37
N PRO A 41 -14.67 -14.90 -11.27
CA PRO A 41 -13.41 -15.11 -11.98
C PRO A 41 -13.51 -14.82 -13.49
N ALA A 42 -14.55 -15.33 -14.15
CA ALA A 42 -14.79 -15.09 -15.59
C ALA A 42 -14.93 -13.60 -15.95
N THR A 43 -15.51 -12.79 -15.06
CA THR A 43 -15.63 -11.33 -15.23
C THR A 43 -14.24 -10.68 -15.23
N LYS A 44 -13.37 -11.11 -14.30
CA LYS A 44 -12.01 -10.57 -14.16
C LYS A 44 -11.11 -11.04 -15.31
N ASP A 45 -11.12 -12.33 -15.59
CA ASP A 45 -10.27 -12.97 -16.62
C ASP A 45 -10.66 -12.53 -18.04
N GLY A 46 -11.95 -12.33 -18.29
CA GLY A 46 -12.48 -11.84 -19.56
C GLY A 46 -12.50 -10.31 -19.69
N PHE A 47 -11.99 -9.56 -18.69
CA PHE A 47 -12.06 -8.09 -18.65
C PHE A 47 -13.47 -7.53 -18.94
N LEU A 48 -14.50 -8.17 -18.38
CA LEU A 48 -15.91 -7.78 -18.55
C LEU A 48 -16.26 -6.61 -17.62
N LEU A 49 -15.65 -5.45 -17.88
CA LEU A 49 -15.74 -4.26 -17.02
C LEU A 49 -17.17 -3.76 -16.83
N ASP A 50 -18.06 -3.99 -17.80
CA ASP A 50 -19.46 -3.55 -17.73
C ASP A 50 -20.32 -4.42 -16.80
N GLU A 51 -19.82 -5.57 -16.31
CA GLU A 51 -20.50 -6.39 -15.29
C GLU A 51 -20.22 -5.91 -13.86
N VAL A 52 -19.30 -4.96 -13.67
CA VAL A 52 -18.95 -4.43 -12.34
C VAL A 52 -19.74 -3.14 -12.12
N PRO A 53 -20.38 -2.94 -10.95
CA PRO A 53 -21.21 -1.77 -10.69
C PRO A 53 -20.37 -0.56 -10.26
N TRP A 54 -19.57 -0.02 -11.19
CA TRP A 54 -18.69 1.12 -10.92
C TRP A 54 -19.45 2.36 -10.49
N GLU A 55 -20.65 2.56 -11.03
CA GLU A 55 -21.53 3.71 -10.79
C GLU A 55 -22.00 3.81 -9.33
N HIS A 56 -21.82 2.75 -8.54
CA HIS A 56 -22.10 2.77 -7.10
C HIS A 56 -21.03 3.49 -6.27
N PHE A 57 -19.91 3.89 -6.88
CA PHE A 57 -18.79 4.49 -6.18
C PHE A 57 -18.34 5.79 -6.86
N PRO A 58 -17.87 6.79 -6.09
CA PRO A 58 -17.49 8.08 -6.66
C PRO A 58 -16.32 7.91 -7.62
N GLN A 59 -16.39 8.56 -8.78
CA GLN A 59 -15.39 8.45 -9.85
C GLN A 59 -15.27 7.04 -10.48
N GLY A 60 -16.21 6.12 -10.22
CA GLY A 60 -16.20 4.76 -10.74
C GLY A 60 -16.05 4.68 -12.25
N ASP A 61 -16.80 5.50 -13.00
CA ASP A 61 -16.70 5.55 -14.47
C ASP A 61 -15.31 5.94 -14.97
N HIS A 62 -14.62 6.87 -14.28
CA HIS A 62 -13.25 7.28 -14.63
C HIS A 62 -12.24 6.16 -14.37
N VAL A 63 -12.39 5.44 -13.26
CA VAL A 63 -11.54 4.27 -12.96
C VAL A 63 -11.79 3.15 -13.96
N ARG A 64 -13.06 2.85 -14.30
CA ARG A 64 -13.43 1.88 -15.33
C ARG A 64 -12.76 2.20 -16.66
N GLU A 65 -12.86 3.44 -17.11
CA GLU A 65 -12.29 3.87 -18.38
C GLU A 65 -10.76 3.78 -18.38
N ALA A 66 -10.11 4.17 -17.28
CA ALA A 66 -8.66 4.01 -17.14
C ALA A 66 -8.23 2.53 -17.25
N VAL A 67 -8.95 1.61 -16.62
CA VAL A 67 -8.67 0.16 -16.73
C VAL A 67 -8.92 -0.35 -18.16
N ARG A 68 -9.98 0.11 -18.82
CA ARG A 68 -10.31 -0.24 -20.21
C ARG A 68 -9.19 0.18 -21.16
N LEU A 69 -8.75 1.43 -21.06
CA LEU A 69 -7.66 1.98 -21.88
C LEU A 69 -6.33 1.26 -21.60
N LEU A 70 -6.02 1.03 -20.33
CA LEU A 70 -4.81 0.31 -19.94
C LEU A 70 -4.79 -1.12 -20.49
N HIS A 71 -5.93 -1.82 -20.48
CA HIS A 71 -6.07 -3.16 -21.05
C HIS A 71 -5.90 -3.19 -22.58
N GLY A 72 -6.39 -2.16 -23.28
CA GLY A 72 -6.27 -2.04 -24.73
C GLY A 72 -4.83 -1.86 -25.21
N GLY A 73 -3.95 -1.29 -24.37
CA GLY A 73 -2.52 -1.11 -24.67
C GLY A 73 -2.20 -0.03 -25.71
N ASP A 74 -3.21 0.69 -26.21
CA ASP A 74 -3.11 1.68 -27.29
C ASP A 74 -2.77 3.11 -26.83
N THR A 75 -2.82 3.38 -25.53
CA THR A 75 -2.51 4.69 -24.93
C THR A 75 -1.35 4.59 -23.94
N PRO A 76 -0.61 5.70 -23.69
CA PRO A 76 0.56 5.66 -22.81
C PRO A 76 0.17 5.37 -21.36
N GLY A 77 0.14 4.09 -21.00
CA GLY A 77 -0.42 3.51 -19.77
C GLY A 77 -0.06 4.17 -18.44
N ARG A 78 1.00 4.98 -18.40
CA ARG A 78 1.39 5.80 -17.24
C ARG A 78 0.30 6.82 -16.88
N ALA A 79 -0.43 7.37 -17.86
CA ALA A 79 -1.51 8.32 -17.60
C ALA A 79 -2.72 7.62 -16.95
N GLU A 80 -3.03 6.41 -17.38
CA GLU A 80 -4.19 5.62 -16.98
C GLU A 80 -3.98 4.99 -15.60
N THR A 81 -2.79 4.41 -15.34
CA THR A 81 -2.41 4.03 -13.98
C THR A 81 -2.35 5.24 -13.05
N GLY A 82 -1.98 6.41 -13.60
CA GLY A 82 -2.01 7.69 -12.91
C GLY A 82 -3.40 8.08 -12.41
N VAL A 83 -4.48 7.66 -13.08
CA VAL A 83 -5.85 7.86 -12.59
C VAL A 83 -6.06 7.07 -11.31
N VAL A 84 -5.78 5.76 -11.30
CA VAL A 84 -6.01 4.91 -10.11
C VAL A 84 -5.13 5.35 -8.94
N ILE A 85 -3.85 5.62 -9.21
CA ILE A 85 -2.90 6.12 -8.21
C ILE A 85 -3.36 7.50 -7.70
N GLY A 86 -3.77 8.39 -8.60
CA GLY A 86 -4.28 9.72 -8.27
C GLY A 86 -5.55 9.69 -7.42
N MET A 87 -6.45 8.74 -7.66
CA MET A 87 -7.63 8.54 -6.80
C MET A 87 -7.21 8.12 -5.39
N CYS A 88 -6.25 7.21 -5.25
CA CYS A 88 -5.72 6.81 -3.94
C CYS A 88 -4.96 7.96 -3.24
N ALA A 89 -4.24 8.78 -4.00
CA ALA A 89 -3.53 9.97 -3.54
C ALA A 89 -4.49 11.04 -3.00
N ASN A 90 -5.63 11.22 -3.65
CA ASN A 90 -6.69 12.15 -3.24
C ASN A 90 -7.66 11.54 -2.21
N ASP A 91 -7.29 10.42 -1.59
CA ASP A 91 -8.08 9.76 -0.55
C ASP A 91 -9.48 9.32 -1.01
N MET A 92 -9.60 8.89 -2.28
CA MET A 92 -10.82 8.39 -2.92
C MET A 92 -10.61 6.93 -3.40
N ARG A 93 -10.57 5.97 -2.48
CA ARG A 93 -10.17 4.58 -2.79
C ARG A 93 -11.34 3.70 -3.22
N ALA A 94 -12.57 4.01 -2.83
CA ALA A 94 -13.73 3.14 -3.04
C ALA A 94 -13.87 2.62 -4.48
N ALA A 95 -13.72 3.49 -5.49
CA ALA A 95 -13.71 3.09 -6.90
C ALA A 95 -12.40 2.42 -7.34
N ALA A 96 -11.25 2.92 -6.87
CA ALA A 96 -9.93 2.39 -7.21
C ALA A 96 -9.75 0.92 -6.82
N VAL A 97 -10.36 0.50 -5.70
CA VAL A 97 -10.39 -0.90 -5.25
C VAL A 97 -10.93 -1.84 -6.32
N LEU A 98 -11.99 -1.46 -7.03
CA LEU A 98 -12.62 -2.30 -8.06
C LEU A 98 -11.68 -2.60 -9.25
N ALA A 99 -10.64 -1.78 -9.46
CA ALA A 99 -9.63 -2.01 -10.48
C ALA A 99 -8.62 -3.10 -10.13
N VAL A 100 -8.43 -3.42 -8.84
CA VAL A 100 -7.37 -4.31 -8.35
C VAL A 100 -7.31 -5.65 -9.10
N PRO A 101 -8.41 -6.41 -9.29
CA PRO A 101 -8.33 -7.71 -9.96
C PRO A 101 -7.90 -7.62 -11.43
N PHE A 102 -8.29 -6.54 -12.12
CA PHE A 102 -7.94 -6.31 -13.52
C PHE A 102 -6.48 -5.86 -13.66
N LEU A 103 -6.04 -4.96 -12.78
CA LEU A 103 -4.64 -4.52 -12.71
C LEU A 103 -3.70 -5.68 -12.37
N THR A 104 -4.10 -6.60 -11.49
CA THR A 104 -3.32 -7.81 -11.19
C THR A 104 -3.13 -8.67 -12.44
N ARG A 105 -4.15 -8.81 -13.29
CA ARG A 105 -4.05 -9.56 -14.56
C ARG A 105 -3.15 -8.88 -15.57
N ILE A 106 -3.24 -7.55 -15.68
CA ILE A 106 -2.33 -6.74 -16.51
C ILE A 106 -0.88 -6.89 -16.02
N ALA A 107 -0.64 -6.87 -14.71
CA ALA A 107 0.68 -7.06 -14.12
C ALA A 107 1.24 -8.48 -14.38
N ALA A 108 0.37 -9.49 -14.34
CA ALA A 108 0.72 -10.89 -14.57
C ALA A 108 1.02 -11.23 -16.04
N ASP A 109 0.49 -10.47 -17.01
CA ASP A 109 0.85 -10.66 -18.41
C ASP A 109 2.26 -10.14 -18.69
N THR A 110 3.21 -11.06 -18.84
CA THR A 110 4.63 -10.78 -19.13
C THR A 110 4.86 -10.01 -20.42
N ARG A 111 3.88 -10.00 -21.35
CA ARG A 111 3.96 -9.29 -22.62
C ARG A 111 3.35 -7.90 -22.56
N HIS A 112 2.67 -7.54 -21.48
CA HIS A 112 1.98 -6.28 -21.39
C HIS A 112 2.97 -5.13 -21.11
N PRO A 113 3.03 -4.09 -21.96
CA PRO A 113 4.04 -3.03 -21.86
C PRO A 113 3.93 -2.22 -20.57
N TYR A 114 2.74 -2.17 -19.96
CA TYR A 114 2.46 -1.39 -18.75
C TYR A 114 2.34 -2.23 -17.47
N ARG A 115 2.84 -3.48 -17.49
CA ARG A 115 2.68 -4.41 -16.36
C ARG A 115 3.28 -3.89 -15.04
N ALA A 116 4.42 -3.21 -15.10
CA ALA A 116 5.05 -2.63 -13.92
C ALA A 116 4.14 -1.55 -13.31
N ASP A 117 3.59 -0.66 -14.12
CA ASP A 117 2.74 0.45 -13.65
C ASP A 117 1.39 -0.05 -13.13
N ALA A 118 0.82 -1.07 -13.78
CA ALA A 118 -0.35 -1.77 -13.25
C ALA A 118 -0.07 -2.35 -11.86
N LEU A 119 1.10 -2.99 -11.66
CA LEU A 119 1.49 -3.56 -10.39
C LEU A 119 1.70 -2.51 -9.29
N ALA A 120 2.20 -1.31 -9.64
CA ALA A 120 2.25 -0.20 -8.70
C ALA A 120 0.83 0.18 -8.23
N ALA A 121 -0.10 0.33 -9.17
CA ALA A 121 -1.48 0.71 -8.89
C ALA A 121 -2.27 -0.35 -8.09
N VAL A 122 -1.97 -1.65 -8.23
CA VAL A 122 -2.59 -2.74 -7.45
C VAL A 122 -2.51 -2.48 -5.94
N SER A 123 -1.35 -2.02 -5.47
CA SER A 123 -1.08 -1.86 -4.04
C SER A 123 -1.72 -0.59 -3.43
N CYS A 124 -1.95 0.45 -4.22
CA CYS A 124 -2.39 1.76 -3.74
C CYS A 124 -3.67 1.74 -2.88
N PRO A 125 -4.77 1.08 -3.29
CA PRO A 125 -6.00 1.08 -2.49
C PRO A 125 -5.91 0.20 -1.23
N ALA A 126 -4.93 -0.70 -1.13
CA ALA A 126 -4.70 -1.54 0.06
C ALA A 126 -3.93 -0.81 1.18
N ARG A 127 -3.48 0.42 0.90
CA ARG A 127 -2.67 1.26 1.79
C ARG A 127 -3.54 2.33 2.43
N ALA A 128 -3.50 2.39 3.76
CA ALA A 128 -4.38 3.21 4.59
C ALA A 128 -4.11 4.72 4.53
N ARG A 129 -2.85 5.11 4.35
CA ARG A 129 -2.40 6.49 4.17
C ARG A 129 -1.32 6.47 3.10
N HIS A 130 -1.49 7.27 2.05
CA HIS A 130 -0.65 7.16 0.86
C HIS A 130 0.65 7.98 0.95
N PHE A 131 0.71 9.02 1.81
CA PHE A 131 1.86 9.93 1.89
C PHE A 131 2.20 10.40 3.31
N GLY A 132 3.49 10.67 3.54
CA GLY A 132 4.04 11.45 4.65
C GLY A 132 4.03 10.74 6.01
N VAL A 133 3.79 9.43 6.02
CA VAL A 133 3.62 8.64 7.23
C VAL A 133 4.84 7.74 7.46
N ALA A 134 5.57 8.04 8.53
CA ALA A 134 6.83 7.38 8.87
C ALA A 134 6.90 6.85 10.32
N SER A 135 5.86 7.06 11.12
CA SER A 135 5.85 6.63 12.53
C SER A 135 5.88 5.10 12.65
N ARG A 136 6.37 4.60 13.80
CA ARG A 136 6.45 3.15 14.10
C ARG A 136 5.13 2.43 13.88
N ASP A 137 4.03 3.11 14.20
CA ASP A 137 2.70 2.53 14.15
C ASP A 137 2.06 2.50 12.77
N GLN A 138 2.58 3.29 11.84
CA GLN A 138 1.88 3.60 10.61
C GLN A 138 2.71 3.38 9.33
N LEU A 139 4.05 3.35 9.41
CA LEU A 139 4.91 3.09 8.26
C LEU A 139 4.66 1.71 7.64
N LEU A 140 4.60 0.67 8.50
CA LEU A 140 4.13 -0.65 8.09
C LEU A 140 2.64 -0.76 8.36
N LEU A 141 1.91 -1.40 7.44
CA LEU A 141 0.46 -1.51 7.54
C LEU A 141 0.05 -2.17 8.86
N ARG A 142 -0.72 -1.43 9.66
CA ARG A 142 -1.52 -1.98 10.75
C ARG A 142 -2.87 -2.40 10.18
N HIS A 143 -3.30 -3.63 10.40
CA HIS A 143 -4.70 -3.99 10.16
C HIS A 143 -5.58 -3.30 11.20
N ALA A 144 -6.65 -2.65 10.78
CA ALA A 144 -7.62 -2.09 11.71
C ALA A 144 -8.15 -3.23 12.59
N VAL A 145 -7.97 -3.09 13.91
CA VAL A 145 -8.83 -3.82 14.85
C VAL A 145 -10.19 -3.16 14.69
N ALA A 146 -11.23 -3.93 14.39
CA ALA A 146 -12.59 -3.43 14.43
C ALA A 146 -12.82 -2.88 15.85
N ARG A 147 -12.73 -1.56 16.01
CA ARG A 147 -13.33 -0.88 17.15
C ARG A 147 -14.83 -0.90 16.89
N ASP A 148 -15.57 -1.01 17.99
CA ASP A 148 -17.03 -0.96 18.13
C ASP A 148 -17.85 -0.78 16.83
N GLU A 149 -18.82 -1.66 16.55
CA GLU A 149 -19.57 -1.76 15.28
C GLU A 149 -20.23 -0.46 14.80
N ASP A 150 -20.30 0.55 15.66
CA ASP A 150 -20.94 1.84 15.47
C ASP A 150 -19.95 3.01 15.16
N LEU A 151 -18.63 2.77 15.05
CA LEU A 151 -17.63 3.79 14.68
C LEU A 151 -16.82 3.45 13.42
N TYR A 152 -16.35 4.48 12.72
CA TYR A 152 -15.32 4.32 11.68
C TYR A 152 -14.10 3.61 12.28
N ASP A 153 -13.48 2.73 11.51
CA ASP A 153 -12.26 2.10 11.96
C ASP A 153 -11.09 3.11 12.03
N ASP A 154 -9.92 2.64 12.45
CA ASP A 154 -8.72 3.48 12.61
C ASP A 154 -8.28 4.17 11.29
N TYR A 155 -8.90 3.83 10.14
CA TYR A 155 -8.65 4.46 8.85
C TYR A 155 -9.54 5.69 8.57
N GLY A 156 -10.64 5.88 9.32
CA GLY A 156 -11.51 7.04 9.17
C GLY A 156 -12.37 7.02 7.89
N VAL A 157 -12.59 8.20 7.31
CA VAL A 157 -13.39 8.40 6.10
C VAL A 157 -12.55 8.99 4.98
N GLU A 158 -12.85 8.55 3.76
CA GLU A 158 -12.38 9.15 2.52
C GLU A 158 -12.90 10.59 2.39
N VAL A 159 -12.30 11.40 1.50
CA VAL A 159 -12.79 12.75 1.14
C VAL A 159 -14.25 12.72 0.64
N SER A 160 -14.69 11.58 0.10
CA SER A 160 -16.09 11.33 -0.32
C SER A 160 -17.05 11.08 0.85
N GLY A 161 -16.55 10.93 2.08
CA GLY A 161 -17.29 10.45 3.25
C GLY A 161 -17.41 8.92 3.31
N TYR A 162 -16.86 8.19 2.33
CA TYR A 162 -16.91 6.73 2.29
C TYR A 162 -16.00 6.12 3.38
N PRO A 163 -16.38 4.99 4.01
CA PRO A 163 -15.54 4.33 5.02
C PRO A 163 -14.23 3.81 4.41
N ALA A 164 -13.12 4.48 4.68
CA ALA A 164 -11.81 4.17 4.07
C ALA A 164 -11.38 2.73 4.36
N GLY A 165 -11.70 2.22 5.55
CA GLY A 165 -11.44 0.86 5.93
C GLY A 165 -12.15 -0.22 5.11
N TRP A 166 -13.35 0.06 4.60
CA TRP A 166 -14.04 -0.87 3.71
C TRP A 166 -13.30 -0.99 2.37
N ALA A 167 -12.80 0.12 1.83
CA ALA A 167 -11.98 0.12 0.63
C ALA A 167 -10.66 -0.64 0.84
N VAL A 168 -9.93 -0.33 1.93
CA VAL A 168 -8.68 -1.00 2.27
C VAL A 168 -8.87 -2.51 2.44
N ALA A 169 -9.90 -2.93 3.20
CA ALA A 169 -10.21 -4.34 3.41
C ALA A 169 -10.54 -5.07 2.11
N ALA A 170 -11.33 -4.44 1.22
CA ALA A 170 -11.68 -5.02 -0.07
C ALA A 170 -10.47 -5.17 -1.00
N ALA A 171 -9.57 -4.17 -1.05
CA ALA A 171 -8.33 -4.28 -1.84
C ALA A 171 -7.41 -5.38 -1.33
N ARG A 172 -7.20 -5.49 -0.01
CA ARG A 172 -6.40 -6.57 0.58
C ARG A 172 -7.00 -7.94 0.32
N ALA A 173 -8.32 -8.08 0.42
CA ALA A 173 -9.01 -9.32 0.08
C ALA A 173 -8.82 -9.68 -1.40
N ALA A 174 -8.92 -8.71 -2.31
CA ALA A 174 -8.68 -8.93 -3.73
C ALA A 174 -7.23 -9.38 -4.02
N ILE A 175 -6.23 -8.73 -3.43
CA ILE A 175 -4.82 -9.12 -3.53
C ILE A 175 -4.58 -10.51 -2.97
N THR A 176 -5.26 -10.86 -1.86
CA THR A 176 -5.16 -12.20 -1.26
C THR A 176 -5.71 -13.27 -2.20
N VAL A 177 -6.88 -13.03 -2.80
CA VAL A 177 -7.50 -13.96 -3.75
C VAL A 177 -6.61 -14.17 -4.98
N ASP A 178 -5.99 -13.10 -5.49
CA ASP A 178 -5.13 -13.16 -6.68
C ASP A 178 -3.64 -13.35 -6.33
N ALA A 179 -3.29 -13.73 -5.09
CA ALA A 179 -1.90 -13.85 -4.63
C ALA A 179 -1.08 -14.85 -5.48
N ALA A 180 -1.73 -15.91 -5.98
CA ALA A 180 -1.09 -16.89 -6.86
C ALA A 180 -0.66 -16.30 -8.22
N LEU A 181 -1.29 -15.22 -8.69
CA LEU A 181 -0.87 -14.49 -9.90
C LEU A 181 0.31 -13.55 -9.63
N LEU A 182 0.42 -13.05 -8.39
CA LEU A 182 1.46 -12.10 -7.99
C LEU A 182 2.74 -12.79 -7.51
N GLN A 183 2.66 -13.97 -6.90
CA GLN A 183 3.83 -14.70 -6.38
C GLN A 183 4.92 -14.96 -7.44
N PRO A 184 4.61 -15.41 -8.68
CA PRO A 184 5.62 -15.60 -9.71
C PRO A 184 6.38 -14.31 -10.08
N LEU A 185 5.80 -13.14 -9.83
CA LEU A 185 6.42 -11.84 -10.11
C LEU A 185 7.60 -11.53 -9.18
N LEU A 186 7.75 -12.27 -8.07
CA LEU A 186 8.94 -12.18 -7.22
C LEU A 186 10.20 -12.71 -7.92
N ASP A 187 10.05 -13.55 -8.95
CA ASP A 187 11.15 -14.10 -9.75
C ASP A 187 11.29 -13.42 -11.13
N ASP A 188 10.63 -12.28 -11.33
CA ASP A 188 10.71 -11.53 -12.58
C ASP A 188 12.16 -11.02 -12.84
N PRO A 189 12.66 -11.06 -14.08
CA PRO A 189 13.99 -10.53 -14.39
C PRO A 189 14.15 -9.03 -14.04
N ASP A 190 13.06 -8.25 -14.10
CA ASP A 190 13.09 -6.83 -13.76
C ASP A 190 13.05 -6.61 -12.23
N PRO A 191 14.09 -6.01 -11.61
CA PRO A 191 14.07 -5.69 -10.18
C PRO A 191 12.90 -4.79 -9.77
N VAL A 192 12.43 -3.89 -10.64
CA VAL A 192 11.28 -3.02 -10.34
C VAL A 192 10.01 -3.84 -10.17
N ILE A 193 9.78 -4.85 -11.02
CA ILE A 193 8.64 -5.75 -10.90
C ILE A 193 8.73 -6.54 -9.60
N ARG A 194 9.91 -7.08 -9.25
CA ARG A 194 10.11 -7.82 -8.00
C ARG A 194 9.81 -6.96 -6.76
N ILE A 195 10.28 -5.71 -6.73
CA ILE A 195 10.01 -4.76 -5.64
C ILE A 195 8.52 -4.47 -5.52
N ARG A 196 7.85 -4.15 -6.65
CA ARG A 196 6.41 -3.84 -6.66
C ARG A 196 5.56 -5.08 -6.31
N ALA A 197 5.98 -6.28 -6.71
CA ALA A 197 5.34 -7.53 -6.34
C ALA A 197 5.42 -7.78 -4.83
N ALA A 198 6.61 -7.63 -4.25
CA ALA A 198 6.80 -7.73 -2.80
C ALA A 198 5.93 -6.71 -2.05
N TYR A 199 5.89 -5.47 -2.53
CA TYR A 199 5.08 -4.39 -1.94
C TYR A 199 3.56 -4.66 -2.03
N ALA A 200 3.06 -5.19 -3.14
CA ALA A 200 1.66 -5.56 -3.29
C ALA A 200 1.30 -6.76 -2.39
N LEU A 201 2.09 -7.83 -2.47
CA LEU A 201 1.89 -9.06 -1.69
C LEU A 201 1.98 -8.83 -0.19
N ALA A 202 2.78 -7.86 0.28
CA ALA A 202 2.87 -7.51 1.70
C ALA A 202 1.52 -7.08 2.31
N THR A 203 0.58 -6.64 1.46
CA THR A 203 -0.77 -6.24 1.88
C THR A 203 -1.78 -7.39 1.92
N ALA A 204 -1.41 -8.57 1.39
CA ALA A 204 -2.26 -9.75 1.41
C ALA A 204 -2.49 -10.25 2.84
N ASN A 205 -3.66 -10.86 3.07
CA ASN A 205 -3.97 -11.58 4.29
C ASN A 205 -3.31 -12.96 4.24
N ASP A 206 -2.12 -13.07 4.83
CA ASP A 206 -1.24 -14.25 4.77
C ASP A 206 -1.44 -15.19 5.97
N LEU A 207 -2.68 -15.64 6.18
CA LEU A 207 -3.02 -16.52 7.31
C LEU A 207 -2.23 -17.85 7.26
N ASP A 208 -2.03 -18.39 6.06
CA ASP A 208 -1.33 -19.66 5.84
C ASP A 208 0.20 -19.49 5.69
N ARG A 209 0.70 -18.26 5.79
CA ARG A 209 2.14 -17.91 5.72
C ARG A 209 2.80 -18.23 4.38
N ALA A 210 2.02 -18.48 3.33
CA ALA A 210 2.50 -18.80 1.99
C ALA A 210 3.21 -17.60 1.34
N VAL A 211 2.66 -16.39 1.52
CA VAL A 211 3.27 -15.16 0.98
C VAL A 211 4.59 -14.87 1.69
N ARG A 212 4.63 -15.00 3.01
CA ARG A 212 5.87 -14.85 3.78
C ARG A 212 6.92 -15.90 3.40
N ALA A 213 6.52 -17.16 3.19
CA ALA A 213 7.43 -18.21 2.73
C ALA A 213 8.01 -17.89 1.34
N ALA A 214 7.20 -17.32 0.44
CA ALA A 214 7.68 -16.87 -0.86
C ALA A 214 8.72 -15.73 -0.74
N PHE A 215 8.51 -14.76 0.17
CA PHE A 215 9.50 -13.70 0.42
C PHE A 215 10.83 -14.27 0.91
N LEU A 216 10.80 -15.17 1.90
CA LEU A 216 12.02 -15.79 2.45
C LEU A 216 12.74 -16.65 1.42
N THR A 217 11.98 -17.40 0.60
CA THR A 217 12.53 -18.20 -0.50
C THR A 217 13.25 -17.31 -1.51
N ARG A 218 12.60 -16.20 -1.92
CA ARG A 218 13.22 -15.25 -2.85
C ARG A 218 14.46 -14.59 -2.25
N LEU A 219 14.38 -14.14 -1.00
CA LEU A 219 15.47 -13.48 -0.29
C LEU A 219 16.74 -14.35 -0.20
N ALA A 220 16.59 -15.67 -0.10
CA ALA A 220 17.72 -16.61 -0.03
C ALA A 220 18.57 -16.65 -1.32
N THR A 221 18.00 -16.27 -2.47
CA THR A 221 18.68 -16.30 -3.78
C THR A 221 18.95 -14.92 -4.35
N GLU A 222 18.30 -13.88 -3.80
CA GLU A 222 18.39 -12.51 -4.28
C GLU A 222 19.78 -11.88 -4.09
N GLN A 223 20.27 -11.24 -5.15
CA GLN A 223 21.57 -10.56 -5.17
C GLN A 223 21.43 -9.03 -5.22
N ASP A 224 20.31 -8.50 -5.71
CA ASP A 224 20.08 -7.07 -5.77
C ASP A 224 19.80 -6.51 -4.35
N PRO A 225 20.62 -5.58 -3.83
CA PRO A 225 20.48 -5.08 -2.45
C PRO A 225 19.15 -4.36 -2.20
N ILE A 226 18.60 -3.67 -3.20
CA ILE A 226 17.32 -2.96 -3.08
C ILE A 226 16.17 -3.96 -3.10
N VAL A 227 16.23 -4.99 -3.93
CA VAL A 227 15.21 -6.05 -3.92
C VAL A 227 15.24 -6.80 -2.58
N ARG A 228 16.44 -7.11 -2.04
CA ARG A 228 16.57 -7.69 -0.69
C ARG A 228 15.97 -6.80 0.38
N ALA A 229 16.26 -5.50 0.35
CA ALA A 229 15.67 -4.52 1.27
C ALA A 229 14.13 -4.49 1.17
N ALA A 230 13.57 -4.53 -0.04
CA ALA A 230 12.13 -4.63 -0.27
C ALA A 230 11.52 -5.91 0.34
N LEU A 231 12.18 -7.06 0.17
CA LEU A 231 11.72 -8.34 0.73
C LEU A 231 11.78 -8.36 2.26
N VAL A 232 12.77 -7.72 2.88
CA VAL A 232 12.85 -7.55 4.34
C VAL A 232 11.69 -6.69 4.84
N LEU A 233 11.41 -5.55 4.21
CA LEU A 233 10.26 -4.70 4.58
C LEU A 233 8.91 -5.40 4.35
N ALA A 234 8.76 -6.12 3.24
CA ALA A 234 7.56 -6.92 2.97
C ALA A 234 7.36 -8.01 4.03
N THR A 235 8.44 -8.65 4.47
CA THR A 235 8.41 -9.63 5.56
C THR A 235 8.05 -8.99 6.90
N ALA A 236 8.59 -7.79 7.19
CA ALA A 236 8.22 -7.03 8.37
C ALA A 236 6.73 -6.66 8.37
N GLU A 237 6.20 -6.20 7.24
CA GLU A 237 4.80 -5.82 7.09
C GLU A 237 3.85 -7.01 7.26
N ALA A 238 4.15 -8.13 6.61
CA ALA A 238 3.41 -9.38 6.80
C ALA A 238 3.48 -9.87 8.25
N THR A 239 4.59 -9.61 8.96
CA THR A 239 4.76 -9.95 10.38
C THR A 239 3.96 -9.01 11.28
N ARG A 240 3.84 -7.73 10.94
CA ARG A 240 3.00 -6.78 11.69
C ARG A 240 1.53 -7.15 11.58
N THR A 241 1.09 -7.59 10.41
CA THR A 241 -0.29 -8.04 10.17
C THR A 241 -0.58 -9.37 10.86
N HIS A 242 0.35 -10.34 10.79
CA HIS A 242 0.24 -11.64 11.46
C HIS A 242 1.45 -11.89 12.35
N PRO A 243 1.42 -11.47 13.63
CA PRO A 243 2.56 -11.55 14.55
C PRO A 243 3.22 -12.92 14.56
N HIS A 244 4.55 -12.91 14.46
CA HIS A 244 5.34 -14.13 14.45
C HIS A 244 6.73 -13.88 15.04
N THR A 245 6.88 -14.23 16.31
CA THR A 245 8.09 -14.00 17.09
C THR A 245 9.40 -14.45 16.41
N PRO A 246 9.48 -15.64 15.77
CA PRO A 246 10.69 -16.05 15.06
C PRO A 246 11.06 -15.09 13.91
N THR A 247 10.08 -14.54 13.19
CA THR A 247 10.37 -13.57 12.13
C THR A 247 10.83 -12.23 12.71
N THR A 248 10.23 -11.75 13.80
CA THR A 248 10.71 -10.54 14.49
C THR A 248 12.16 -10.69 14.98
N ALA A 249 12.52 -11.85 15.53
CA ALA A 249 13.90 -12.15 15.93
C ALA A 249 14.84 -12.20 14.73
N TRP A 250 14.44 -12.87 13.65
CA TRP A 250 15.22 -12.90 12.41
C TRP A 250 15.47 -11.49 11.83
N ILE A 251 14.46 -10.61 11.79
CA ILE A 251 14.64 -9.22 11.32
C ILE A 251 15.62 -8.46 12.23
N ARG A 252 15.59 -8.72 13.55
CA ARG A 252 16.56 -8.14 14.49
C ARG A 252 18.00 -8.58 14.18
N GLU A 253 18.19 -9.83 13.78
CA GLU A 253 19.50 -10.35 13.40
C GLU A 253 20.01 -9.71 12.10
N GLN A 254 19.11 -9.46 11.12
CA GLN A 254 19.49 -8.88 9.83
C GLN A 254 20.12 -7.48 9.94
N TRP A 255 19.65 -6.61 10.82
CA TRP A 255 20.28 -5.28 10.98
C TRP A 255 21.60 -5.33 11.75
N ARG A 256 21.85 -6.40 12.52
CA ARG A 256 23.10 -6.63 13.26
C ARG A 256 24.18 -7.31 12.40
N ASP A 257 23.78 -7.98 11.34
CA ASP A 257 24.68 -8.68 10.44
C ASP A 257 25.44 -7.69 9.55
N ARG A 258 26.70 -7.43 9.91
CA ARG A 258 27.60 -6.52 9.19
C ARG A 258 28.02 -7.01 7.81
N THR A 259 27.70 -8.26 7.46
CA THR A 259 27.98 -8.81 6.12
C THR A 259 26.90 -8.44 5.11
N GLN A 260 25.73 -7.98 5.58
CA GLN A 260 24.65 -7.48 4.72
C GLN A 260 25.00 -6.12 4.12
N SER A 261 24.39 -5.79 2.98
CA SER A 261 24.50 -4.44 2.42
C SER A 261 23.84 -3.39 3.34
N PRO A 262 24.25 -2.11 3.27
CA PRO A 262 23.64 -1.03 4.04
C PRO A 262 22.12 -0.96 3.92
N GLU A 263 21.59 -1.15 2.71
CA GLU A 263 20.15 -1.07 2.40
C GLU A 263 19.37 -2.16 3.13
N VAL A 264 19.93 -3.38 3.18
CA VAL A 264 19.32 -4.51 3.90
C VAL A 264 19.37 -4.29 5.41
N GLN A 265 20.51 -3.80 5.94
CA GLN A 265 20.62 -3.48 7.37
C GLN A 265 19.62 -2.40 7.80
N LEU A 266 19.49 -1.34 6.99
CA LEU A 266 18.54 -0.24 7.26
C LEU A 266 17.08 -0.68 7.12
N ALA A 267 16.73 -1.45 6.08
CA ALA A 267 15.41 -2.03 5.93
C ALA A 267 15.03 -2.92 7.13
N ALA A 268 15.98 -3.72 7.62
CA ALA A 268 15.79 -4.55 8.81
C ALA A 268 15.65 -3.71 10.09
N ALA A 269 16.44 -2.64 10.25
CA ALA A 269 16.33 -1.74 11.40
C ALA A 269 14.96 -1.05 11.43
N VAL A 270 14.53 -0.49 10.29
CA VAL A 270 13.20 0.10 10.10
C VAL A 270 12.10 -0.91 10.39
N GLY A 271 12.18 -2.09 9.77
CA GLY A 271 11.20 -3.16 9.97
C GLY A 271 11.11 -3.62 11.42
N TRP A 272 12.24 -3.79 12.11
CA TRP A 272 12.27 -4.16 13.52
C TRP A 272 11.64 -3.08 14.41
N LEU A 273 11.98 -1.81 14.21
CA LEU A 273 11.41 -0.68 14.97
C LEU A 273 9.89 -0.57 14.78
N CYS A 274 9.36 -0.90 13.60
CA CYS A 274 7.92 -0.96 13.35
C CYS A 274 7.23 -2.20 13.95
N LEU A 275 7.98 -3.21 14.38
CA LEU A 275 7.44 -4.44 14.98
C LEU A 275 7.48 -4.44 16.50
N THR A 276 8.16 -3.47 17.12
CA THR A 276 8.36 -3.44 18.57
C THR A 276 8.13 -2.05 19.16
N ASN A 277 7.65 -2.05 20.40
CA ASN A 277 7.60 -0.85 21.25
C ASN A 277 8.82 -0.77 22.18
N GLU A 278 9.83 -1.63 21.97
CA GLU A 278 11.09 -1.57 22.72
C GLU A 278 11.79 -0.22 22.51
N PRO A 279 12.53 0.26 23.53
CA PRO A 279 13.38 1.43 23.38
C PRO A 279 14.43 1.17 22.29
N VAL A 280 14.81 2.22 21.57
CA VAL A 280 15.87 2.13 20.54
C VAL A 280 17.18 1.69 21.21
N PRO A 281 17.76 0.55 20.82
CA PRO A 281 19.08 0.16 21.29
C PRO A 281 20.16 1.15 20.82
N GLU A 282 21.14 1.50 21.68
CA GLU A 282 22.21 2.43 21.31
C GLU A 282 23.06 1.93 20.13
N ASP A 283 23.27 0.61 20.05
CA ASP A 283 23.96 -0.06 18.93
C ASP A 283 23.17 0.08 17.63
N LEU A 284 21.83 0.09 17.68
CA LEU A 284 20.99 0.36 16.52
C LEU A 284 21.14 1.81 16.08
N ARG A 285 21.08 2.77 17.01
CA ARG A 285 21.22 4.20 16.68
C ARG A 285 22.57 4.48 16.01
N ALA A 286 23.68 4.01 16.61
CA ALA A 286 25.01 4.18 16.04
C ALA A 286 25.16 3.50 14.67
N THR A 287 24.49 2.35 14.47
CA THR A 287 24.47 1.67 13.17
C THR A 287 23.74 2.48 12.12
N VAL A 288 22.56 2.99 12.45
CA VAL A 288 21.76 3.80 11.55
C VAL A 288 22.52 5.06 11.17
N ASP A 289 23.08 5.79 12.13
CA ASP A 289 23.87 7.01 11.88
C ASP A 289 25.06 6.76 10.95
N ALA A 290 25.69 5.59 11.03
CA ALA A 290 26.82 5.21 10.17
C ALA A 290 26.41 4.80 8.75
N LEU A 291 25.18 4.31 8.56
CA LEU A 291 24.71 3.76 7.28
C LEU A 291 23.89 4.75 6.44
N VAL A 292 23.29 5.77 7.06
CA VAL A 292 22.45 6.76 6.36
C VAL A 292 23.34 7.79 5.65
N THR A 293 23.81 7.42 4.47
CA THR A 293 24.47 8.32 3.54
C THR A 293 23.49 8.83 2.47
N GLU A 294 23.84 9.91 1.76
CA GLU A 294 23.02 10.41 0.65
C GLU A 294 22.84 9.35 -0.45
N ASP A 295 23.90 8.60 -0.77
CA ASP A 295 23.86 7.54 -1.78
C ASP A 295 22.87 6.42 -1.40
N VAL A 296 22.90 5.99 -0.14
CA VAL A 296 21.99 4.95 0.37
C VAL A 296 20.56 5.47 0.43
N ALA A 297 20.36 6.71 0.87
CA ALA A 297 19.05 7.36 0.87
C ALA A 297 18.47 7.49 -0.54
N HIS A 298 19.29 7.85 -1.52
CA HIS A 298 18.89 7.91 -2.91
C HIS A 298 18.55 6.53 -3.47
N ALA A 299 19.38 5.51 -3.20
CA ALA A 299 19.11 4.14 -3.63
C ALA A 299 17.81 3.59 -3.04
N MET A 300 17.59 3.80 -1.74
CA MET A 300 16.37 3.36 -1.05
C MET A 300 15.10 4.12 -1.48
N SER A 301 15.21 5.24 -2.20
CA SER A 301 14.04 5.94 -2.76
C SER A 301 13.25 5.10 -3.79
N ALA A 302 13.89 4.06 -4.36
CA ALA A 302 13.22 3.08 -5.22
C ALA A 302 12.22 2.19 -4.46
N LEU A 303 12.32 2.12 -3.12
CA LEU A 303 11.40 1.35 -2.28
C LEU A 303 10.08 2.11 -2.11
N PRO A 304 8.92 1.51 -2.42
CA PRO A 304 7.64 2.20 -2.29
C PRO A 304 7.32 2.67 -0.85
N TRP A 305 7.82 1.97 0.18
CA TRP A 305 7.74 2.44 1.57
C TRP A 305 8.45 3.77 1.79
N MET A 306 9.65 3.94 1.22
CA MET A 306 10.42 5.18 1.35
C MET A 306 9.83 6.28 0.46
N ALA A 307 9.40 5.94 -0.76
CA ALA A 307 8.71 6.89 -1.62
C ALA A 307 7.45 7.46 -0.93
N ALA A 308 6.65 6.62 -0.28
CA ALA A 308 5.46 7.05 0.46
C ALA A 308 5.79 7.91 1.70
N ALA A 309 6.94 7.69 2.34
CA ALA A 309 7.39 8.46 3.49
C ALA A 309 8.09 9.79 3.11
N SER A 310 8.40 10.02 1.82
CA SER A 310 9.11 11.23 1.40
C SER A 310 8.30 12.50 1.62
N ARG A 311 9.02 13.61 1.92
CA ARG A 311 8.46 14.96 2.09
C ARG A 311 9.25 15.97 1.25
N SER A 312 8.74 17.19 1.16
CA SER A 312 9.42 18.27 0.43
C SER A 312 10.79 18.54 1.06
N GLY A 313 11.88 18.34 0.31
CA GLY A 313 13.24 18.61 0.79
C GLY A 313 13.86 17.54 1.70
N GLU A 314 13.17 16.43 2.01
CA GLU A 314 13.69 15.32 2.82
C GLU A 314 13.45 13.98 2.11
N THR A 315 14.49 13.14 2.01
CA THR A 315 14.30 11.77 1.48
C THR A 315 13.45 10.95 2.43
N GLY A 316 12.64 10.03 1.89
CA GLY A 316 11.78 9.21 2.75
C GLY A 316 12.53 8.35 3.77
N LEU A 317 13.77 7.94 3.47
CA LEU A 317 14.61 7.23 4.44
C LEU A 317 14.99 8.10 5.63
N GLN A 318 15.45 9.33 5.38
CA GLN A 318 15.79 10.29 6.43
C GLN A 318 14.56 10.60 7.29
N HIS A 319 13.44 10.84 6.64
CA HIS A 319 12.15 11.07 7.30
C HIS A 319 11.75 9.88 8.20
N CYS A 320 11.79 8.66 7.65
CA CYS A 320 11.52 7.43 8.41
C CYS A 320 12.40 7.33 9.65
N ILE A 321 13.71 7.52 9.49
CA ILE A 321 14.65 7.30 10.57
C ILE A 321 14.47 8.32 11.69
N ARG A 322 14.24 9.59 11.35
CA ARG A 322 13.93 10.65 12.32
C ARG A 322 12.70 10.27 13.15
N GLU A 323 11.59 9.94 12.50
CA GLU A 323 10.33 9.58 13.16
C GLU A 323 10.43 8.31 14.00
N LEU A 324 11.17 7.30 13.54
CA LEU A 324 11.28 6.01 14.24
C LEU A 324 12.22 6.07 15.45
N LEU A 325 13.26 6.91 15.39
CA LEU A 325 14.25 7.05 16.45
C LEU A 325 13.88 8.13 17.48
N GLN A 326 13.11 9.14 17.09
CA GLN A 326 12.74 10.29 17.91
C GLN A 326 11.23 10.60 17.81
N PRO A 327 10.34 9.66 18.21
CA PRO A 327 8.89 9.83 18.04
C PRO A 327 8.28 10.97 18.87
N GLU A 328 9.01 11.49 19.85
CA GLU A 328 8.58 12.61 20.71
C GLU A 328 9.01 13.98 20.17
N GLN A 329 9.89 14.01 19.17
CA GLN A 329 10.37 15.25 18.59
C GLN A 329 9.32 15.76 17.61
N ALA A 330 8.81 16.96 17.84
CA ALA A 330 7.86 17.59 16.92
C ALA A 330 8.46 17.64 15.52
N ASP A 331 7.62 17.36 14.52
CA ASP A 331 7.98 17.58 13.12
C ASP A 331 8.59 18.99 12.99
N PRO A 332 9.74 19.14 12.30
CA PRO A 332 10.27 20.46 12.03
C PRO A 332 9.16 21.27 11.36
N VAL A 333 8.97 22.51 11.82
CA VAL A 333 7.98 23.42 11.23
C VAL A 333 8.43 23.69 9.79
N GLU A 334 7.91 22.91 8.85
CA GLU A 334 7.91 23.27 7.45
C GLU A 334 6.99 24.49 7.36
N ASP A 335 7.57 25.63 7.01
CA ASP A 335 6.88 26.88 6.71
C ASP A 335 6.15 26.71 5.36
N ASP A 336 5.28 25.70 5.29
CA ASP A 336 4.47 25.30 4.14
C ASP A 336 3.06 25.88 4.29
N ASP A 337 2.97 27.13 4.78
CA ASP A 337 1.82 27.96 4.42
C ASP A 337 2.15 28.66 3.09
N PRO A 338 1.59 28.21 1.94
CA PRO A 338 1.74 28.91 0.67
C PRO A 338 1.15 30.34 0.70
N TRP A 339 0.47 30.72 1.78
CA TRP A 339 -0.07 32.05 2.06
C TRP A 339 0.68 32.80 3.16
N ALA A 340 1.79 32.26 3.70
CA ALA A 340 2.65 33.00 4.59
C ALA A 340 3.27 34.18 3.83
N LEU A 341 2.82 35.40 4.15
CA LEU A 341 3.46 36.62 3.67
C LEU A 341 4.87 36.66 4.24
N ARG A 342 5.86 36.43 3.36
CA ARG A 342 7.28 36.58 3.71
C ARG A 342 7.54 38.01 4.20
N PRO A 343 8.32 38.19 5.27
CA PRO A 343 8.64 39.50 5.83
C PRO A 343 9.49 40.39 4.91
#